data_AF-A0AAC9PQ47-F1
#
_entry.id   AF-A0AAC9PQ47-F1
#
_cell.length_a   1.000
_cell.length_b   1.000
_cell.length_c   1.000
_cell.angle_alpha   90.00
_cell.angle_beta   90.00
_cell.angle_gamma   90.00
#
_symmetry.space_group_name_H-M   'P 1'
#
loop_
_entity.id
_entity.type
_entity.pdbx_description
1 polymer ?
#
loop_
_entity_poly.entity_id
_entity_poly.type
_entity_poly.pdbx_seq_one_letter_code
_entity_poly.pdbx_strand_id
1 'polypeptide(L)'
;MTGAAGGFGARLKNSSPAGRVLIGLALLLAALAVGAYLIGSMGGTRLQGTTNAADAASVTPYQWDSADDLHVTSTARGVGSNCTVEPADGGEVRDLAVPPNPQASNPSRSRAYLVESAWFEGTAEVSCQQSVLIRTGFIAAVSDATGSRSFITTAAIVVAIPFIAGLFVGRRRTTGGQAA
;
A
#
# COMPACT_ATOMS: atom_id res chain seq x y z
N MET A 1 24.86 39.60 4.65
CA MET A 1 24.03 38.43 4.30
C MET A 1 23.95 37.53 5.53
N THR A 2 22.99 37.82 6.41
CA THR A 2 22.88 37.24 7.76
C THR A 2 21.91 36.05 7.77
N GLY A 3 22.27 35.05 8.56
CA GLY A 3 21.80 33.66 8.45
C GLY A 3 20.31 33.45 8.68
N ALA A 4 19.66 32.81 7.72
CA ALA A 4 18.35 32.19 7.85
C ALA A 4 18.48 30.80 8.53
N ALA A 5 19.02 30.75 9.74
CA ALA A 5 18.94 29.57 10.61
C ALA A 5 17.75 29.72 11.59
N GLY A 6 16.57 30.07 11.06
CA GLY A 6 15.32 30.09 11.81
C GLY A 6 14.74 28.69 11.91
N GLY A 7 15.41 27.83 12.69
CA GLY A 7 15.11 26.41 12.80
C GLY A 7 13.66 26.13 13.15
N PHE A 8 13.11 25.08 12.52
CA PHE A 8 11.75 24.55 12.70
C PHE A 8 11.32 24.47 14.19
N GLY A 9 12.27 24.20 15.09
CA GLY A 9 12.03 24.14 16.54
C GLY A 9 11.62 25.47 17.20
N ALA A 10 12.08 26.62 16.70
CA ALA A 10 11.68 27.93 17.23
C ALA A 10 10.24 28.30 16.84
N ARG A 11 9.77 27.84 15.67
CA ARG A 11 8.39 28.04 15.20
C ARG A 11 7.37 27.19 15.97
N LEU A 12 7.76 26.03 16.49
CA LEU A 12 6.89 25.16 17.30
C LEU A 12 6.65 25.72 18.72
N LYS A 13 7.64 26.39 19.33
CA LYS A 13 7.54 26.90 20.70
C LYS A 13 6.51 28.04 20.86
N ASN A 14 6.37 28.90 19.86
CA ASN A 14 5.44 30.05 19.87
C ASN A 14 4.03 29.76 19.31
N SER A 15 3.70 28.50 19.06
CA SER A 15 2.36 28.12 18.59
C SER A 15 1.32 28.15 19.74
N SER A 16 0.12 28.66 19.44
CA SER A 16 -1.01 28.63 20.37
C SER A 16 -1.44 27.19 20.68
N PRO A 17 -2.13 26.91 21.80
CA PRO A 17 -2.59 25.56 22.15
C PRO A 17 -3.39 24.89 21.01
N ALA A 18 -4.25 25.67 20.34
CA ALA A 18 -4.99 25.22 19.16
C ALA A 18 -4.08 24.86 17.96
N GLY A 19 -3.01 25.63 17.73
CA GLY A 19 -2.03 25.32 16.69
C GLY A 19 -1.27 24.02 16.94
N ARG A 20 -0.94 23.71 18.21
CA ARG A 20 -0.29 22.45 18.60
C ARG A 20 -1.19 21.24 18.41
N VAL A 21 -2.49 21.37 18.73
CA VAL A 21 -3.48 20.30 18.50
C VAL A 21 -3.61 20.00 17.01
N LEU A 22 -3.70 21.02 16.16
CA LEU A 22 -3.80 20.84 14.71
C LEU A 22 -2.55 20.20 14.10
N ILE A 23 -1.35 20.60 14.55
CA ILE A 23 -0.10 19.97 14.11
C ILE A 23 -0.04 18.52 14.60
N GLY A 24 -0.45 18.24 15.84
CA GLY A 24 -0.52 16.88 16.38
C GLY A 24 -1.47 15.99 15.58
N LEU A 25 -2.65 16.51 15.22
CA LEU A 25 -3.61 15.81 14.35
C LEU A 25 -3.01 15.53 12.96
N ALA A 26 -2.33 16.51 12.36
CA ALA A 26 -1.68 16.31 11.06
C ALA A 26 -0.62 15.19 11.10
N LEU A 27 0.18 15.15 12.17
CA LEU A 27 1.18 14.09 12.38
C LEU A 27 0.53 12.72 12.58
N LEU A 28 -0.58 12.65 13.33
CA LEU A 28 -1.34 11.41 13.50
C LEU A 28 -1.89 10.90 12.15
N LEU A 29 -2.49 11.79 11.36
CA LEU A 29 -3.01 11.46 10.03
C LEU A 29 -1.89 10.99 9.09
N ALA A 30 -0.72 11.63 9.15
CA ALA A 30 0.45 11.21 8.39
C ALA A 30 0.93 9.82 8.80
N ALA A 31 1.00 9.55 10.11
CA ALA A 31 1.38 8.24 10.63
C ALA A 31 0.40 7.14 10.18
N LEU A 32 -0.91 7.40 10.21
CA LEU A 32 -1.93 6.48 9.74
C LEU A 32 -1.81 6.21 8.23
N ALA A 33 -1.60 7.24 7.42
CA ALA A 33 -1.43 7.09 5.98
C ALA A 33 -0.17 6.26 5.63
N VAL A 34 0.94 6.50 6.34
CA VAL A 34 2.17 5.71 6.19
C VAL A 34 1.94 4.26 6.64
N GLY A 35 1.27 4.05 7.78
CA GLY A 35 0.94 2.72 8.29
C GLY A 35 0.11 1.92 7.28
N ALA A 36 -0.96 2.52 6.74
CA ALA A 36 -1.79 1.89 5.71
C ALA A 36 -0.96 1.54 4.46
N TYR A 37 -0.12 2.46 3.98
CA TYR A 37 0.76 2.22 2.83
C TYR A 37 1.74 1.06 3.07
N LEU A 38 2.34 0.98 4.27
CA LEU A 38 3.23 -0.12 4.63
C LEU A 38 2.48 -1.45 4.66
N ILE A 39 1.28 -1.50 5.24
CA ILE A 39 0.43 -2.70 5.25
C ILE A 39 0.09 -3.12 3.81
N GLY A 40 -0.34 -2.19 2.95
CA GLY A 40 -0.70 -2.52 1.57
C GLY A 40 0.49 -2.91 0.69
N SER A 41 1.68 -2.35 0.94
CA SER A 41 2.89 -2.63 0.16
C SER A 41 3.61 -3.91 0.59
N MET A 42 3.64 -4.19 1.90
CA MET A 42 4.35 -5.34 2.47
C MET A 42 3.43 -6.52 2.79
N GLY A 43 2.12 -6.30 2.87
CA GLY A 43 1.14 -7.34 3.09
C GLY A 43 1.00 -8.28 1.88
N GLY A 44 0.75 -9.55 2.18
CA GLY A 44 0.54 -10.62 1.22
C GLY A 44 1.50 -11.79 1.44
N THR A 45 1.18 -12.91 0.81
CA THR A 45 2.01 -14.12 0.83
C THR A 45 2.86 -14.17 -0.43
N ARG A 46 4.18 -14.27 -0.27
CA ARG A 46 5.08 -14.49 -1.40
C ARG A 46 5.22 -15.98 -1.65
N LEU A 47 4.79 -16.42 -2.83
CA LEU A 47 5.13 -17.74 -3.33
C LEU A 47 6.41 -17.62 -4.16
N GLN A 48 7.39 -18.44 -3.83
CA GLN A 48 8.58 -18.59 -4.66
C GLN A 48 8.31 -19.74 -5.64
N GLY A 49 8.02 -19.39 -6.89
CA GLY A 49 7.86 -20.38 -7.96
C GLY A 49 9.22 -20.85 -8.45
N THR A 50 9.31 -22.11 -8.86
CA THR A 50 10.49 -22.68 -9.50
C THR A 50 10.17 -22.92 -10.97
N THR A 51 11.12 -22.59 -11.84
CA THR A 51 11.00 -22.92 -13.28
C THR A 51 11.30 -24.40 -13.56
N ASN A 52 11.84 -25.13 -12.58
CA ASN A 52 12.20 -26.53 -12.69
C ASN A 52 11.12 -27.40 -12.04
N ALA A 53 10.55 -28.34 -12.81
CA ALA A 53 9.53 -29.28 -12.33
C ALA A 53 10.01 -30.17 -11.17
N ALA A 54 11.31 -30.46 -11.08
CA ALA A 54 11.88 -31.23 -9.98
C ALA A 54 11.86 -30.46 -8.64
N ASP A 55 12.04 -29.14 -8.70
CA ASP A 55 12.02 -28.26 -7.52
C ASP A 55 10.57 -27.88 -7.15
N ALA A 56 9.62 -28.00 -8.08
CA ALA A 56 8.22 -27.64 -7.87
C ALA A 56 7.56 -28.47 -6.76
N ALA A 57 8.00 -29.72 -6.56
CA ALA A 57 7.54 -30.58 -5.46
C ALA A 57 7.92 -30.05 -4.06
N SER A 58 8.87 -29.11 -3.97
CA SER A 58 9.29 -28.49 -2.71
C SER A 58 8.63 -27.12 -2.45
N VAL A 59 7.87 -26.59 -3.41
CA VAL A 59 7.18 -25.31 -3.26
C VAL A 59 5.90 -25.55 -2.46
N THR A 60 5.81 -24.94 -1.29
CA THR A 60 4.58 -24.99 -0.49
C THR A 60 3.47 -24.24 -1.23
N PRO A 61 2.35 -24.91 -1.58
CA PRO A 61 1.23 -24.26 -2.24
C PRO A 61 0.58 -23.24 -1.30
N TYR A 62 0.00 -22.18 -1.87
CA TYR A 62 -0.81 -21.23 -1.11
C TYR A 62 -2.23 -21.75 -0.99
N GLN A 63 -2.77 -21.77 0.22
CA GLN A 63 -4.18 -22.10 0.46
C GLN A 63 -5.03 -20.85 0.21
N TRP A 64 -5.92 -20.93 -0.78
CA TRP A 64 -6.88 -19.89 -1.12
C TRP A 64 -8.27 -20.30 -0.65
N ASP A 65 -8.89 -19.47 0.19
CA ASP A 65 -10.28 -19.60 0.60
C ASP A 65 -11.22 -18.94 -0.43
N SER A 66 -12.21 -19.70 -0.87
CA SER A 66 -13.25 -19.24 -1.81
C SER A 66 -14.04 -18.01 -1.34
N ALA A 67 -14.03 -17.70 -0.05
CA ALA A 67 -14.70 -16.52 0.50
C ALA A 67 -14.05 -15.19 0.09
N ASP A 68 -12.78 -15.20 -0.34
CA ASP A 68 -12.03 -14.01 -0.71
C ASP A 68 -11.63 -14.02 -2.19
N ASP A 69 -11.59 -12.85 -2.83
CA ASP A 69 -11.01 -12.70 -4.17
C ASP A 69 -9.48 -12.87 -4.12
N LEU A 70 -8.93 -13.51 -5.15
CA LEU A 70 -7.50 -13.74 -5.29
C LEU A 70 -6.85 -12.62 -6.10
N HIS A 71 -5.94 -11.87 -5.47
CA HIS A 71 -5.13 -10.86 -6.15
C HIS A 71 -3.70 -11.38 -6.32
N VAL A 72 -3.31 -11.67 -7.56
CA VAL A 72 -1.97 -12.21 -7.88
C VAL A 72 -1.17 -11.19 -8.67
N THR A 73 0.04 -10.88 -8.18
CA THR A 73 0.99 -9.99 -8.86
C THR A 73 2.30 -10.72 -9.11
N SER A 74 2.81 -10.69 -10.34
CA SER A 74 4.16 -11.19 -10.61
C SER A 74 5.22 -10.33 -9.90
N THR A 75 6.16 -10.98 -9.21
CA THR A 75 7.31 -10.27 -8.63
C THR A 75 8.50 -10.21 -9.60
N ALA A 76 8.48 -11.03 -10.64
CA ALA A 76 9.48 -11.04 -11.69
C ALA A 76 9.24 -9.87 -12.65
N ARG A 77 10.32 -9.13 -12.95
CA ARG A 77 10.23 -7.87 -13.67
C ARG A 77 10.04 -8.13 -15.18
N GLY A 78 8.93 -7.66 -15.76
CA GLY A 78 8.63 -7.86 -17.19
C GLY A 78 8.25 -9.30 -17.57
N VAL A 79 8.04 -10.17 -16.58
CA VAL A 79 7.68 -11.58 -16.82
C VAL A 79 6.37 -11.89 -16.12
N GLY A 80 5.42 -12.50 -16.85
CA GLY A 80 4.17 -13.01 -16.30
C GLY A 80 4.38 -14.40 -15.68
N SER A 81 3.42 -14.86 -14.89
CA SER A 81 3.45 -16.21 -14.32
C SER A 81 2.20 -16.97 -14.74
N ASN A 82 2.32 -18.29 -14.95
CA ASN A 82 1.16 -19.15 -14.95
C ASN A 82 1.01 -19.77 -13.55
N CYS A 83 -0.20 -19.76 -13.02
CA CYS A 83 -0.53 -20.32 -11.72
C CYS A 83 -1.65 -21.33 -11.87
N THR A 84 -1.50 -22.51 -11.30
CA THR A 84 -2.51 -23.56 -11.31
C THR A 84 -3.24 -23.55 -9.98
N VAL A 85 -4.58 -23.62 -10.03
CA VAL A 85 -5.46 -23.67 -8.87
C VAL A 85 -6.18 -25.00 -8.85
N GLU A 86 -6.00 -25.75 -7.77
CA GLU A 86 -6.57 -27.07 -7.54
C GLU A 86 -7.48 -27.04 -6.31
N PRO A 87 -8.82 -27.11 -6.48
CA PRO A 87 -9.76 -27.15 -5.35
C PRO A 87 -9.62 -28.45 -4.55
N ALA A 88 -9.61 -28.35 -3.22
CA ALA A 88 -9.42 -29.51 -2.33
C ALA A 88 -10.54 -30.55 -2.46
N ASP A 89 -11.76 -30.12 -2.77
CA ASP A 89 -12.94 -30.98 -2.87
C ASP A 89 -13.10 -31.65 -4.26
N GLY A 90 -12.05 -31.67 -5.08
CA GLY A 90 -12.05 -32.34 -6.39
C GLY A 90 -12.78 -31.58 -7.50
N GLY A 91 -12.76 -30.24 -7.42
CA GLY A 91 -13.34 -29.34 -8.43
C GLY A 91 -12.53 -29.22 -9.72
N GLU A 92 -13.00 -28.35 -10.63
CA GLU A 92 -12.30 -28.05 -11.89
C GLU A 92 -10.98 -27.32 -11.61
N VAL A 93 -9.86 -27.95 -11.99
CA VAL A 93 -8.52 -27.34 -11.97
C VAL A 93 -8.42 -26.30 -13.07
N ARG A 94 -7.96 -25.09 -12.75
CA ARG A 94 -7.75 -24.01 -13.73
C ARG A 94 -6.37 -23.41 -13.66
N ASP A 95 -5.89 -23.02 -14.84
CA ASP A 95 -4.68 -22.24 -14.99
C ASP A 95 -5.02 -20.75 -15.11
N LEU A 96 -4.30 -19.93 -14.36
CA LEU A 96 -4.43 -18.50 -14.24
C LEU A 96 -3.20 -17.81 -14.83
N ALA A 97 -3.42 -17.04 -15.90
CA ALA A 97 -2.38 -16.26 -16.55
C ALA A 97 -2.19 -14.91 -15.83
N VAL A 98 -1.17 -14.84 -14.97
CA VAL A 98 -0.79 -13.60 -14.27
C VAL A 98 -0.04 -12.68 -15.23
N PRO A 99 -0.51 -11.43 -15.42
CA PRO A 99 0.12 -10.51 -16.36
C PRO A 99 1.55 -10.16 -15.94
N PRO A 100 2.44 -9.88 -16.90
CA PRO A 100 3.78 -9.40 -16.60
C PRO A 100 3.73 -8.12 -15.78
N ASN A 101 4.54 -8.04 -14.73
CA ASN A 101 4.63 -6.83 -13.92
C ASN A 101 5.31 -5.72 -14.74
N PRO A 102 4.58 -4.64 -15.13
CA PRO A 102 5.16 -3.56 -15.91
C PRO A 102 6.27 -2.91 -15.10
N GLN A 103 7.45 -2.82 -15.70
CA GLN A 103 8.69 -2.32 -15.11
C GLN A 103 8.49 -1.16 -14.11
N ALA A 104 9.21 -1.24 -12.99
CA ALA A 104 9.35 -0.19 -11.97
C ALA A 104 9.84 1.18 -12.50
N SER A 105 10.28 1.27 -13.76
CA SER A 105 10.75 2.52 -14.37
C SER A 105 9.62 3.47 -14.76
N ASN A 106 8.35 3.03 -14.76
CA ASN A 106 7.22 3.90 -15.05
C ASN A 106 6.13 3.78 -13.96
N PRO A 107 6.25 4.54 -12.84
CA PRO A 107 5.26 4.54 -11.75
C PRO A 107 3.86 5.02 -12.20
N SER A 108 3.71 5.42 -13.46
CA SER A 108 2.43 5.80 -14.07
C SER A 108 1.62 4.63 -14.61
N ARG A 109 2.23 3.47 -14.87
CA ARG A 109 1.48 2.27 -15.23
C ARG A 109 1.05 1.57 -13.94
N SER A 110 -0.25 1.53 -13.72
CA SER A 110 -0.92 0.72 -12.70
C SER A 110 -0.26 -0.65 -12.63
N ARG A 111 0.02 -1.15 -11.42
CA ARG A 111 0.50 -2.53 -11.23
C ARG A 111 -0.42 -3.44 -12.02
N ALA A 112 0.12 -4.27 -12.90
CA ALA A 112 -0.68 -5.31 -13.53
C ALA A 112 -0.81 -6.44 -12.51
N TYR A 113 -2.05 -6.70 -12.10
CA TYR A 113 -2.40 -7.81 -11.24
C TYR A 113 -3.60 -8.53 -11.85
N LEU A 114 -3.68 -9.83 -11.57
CA LEU A 114 -4.87 -10.63 -11.83
C LEU A 114 -5.77 -10.53 -10.60
N VAL A 115 -7.07 -10.30 -10.83
CA VAL A 115 -8.12 -10.47 -9.83
C VAL A 115 -9.00 -11.59 -10.33
N GLU A 116 -9.13 -12.64 -9.54
CA GLU A 116 -9.96 -13.78 -9.86
C GLU A 116 -10.89 -14.07 -8.69
N SER A 117 -12.19 -14.17 -8.97
CA SER A 117 -13.20 -14.63 -8.01
C SER A 117 -13.21 -16.17 -7.98
N ALA A 118 -13.45 -16.75 -6.82
CA ALA A 118 -13.51 -18.20 -6.69
C ALA A 118 -14.65 -18.81 -7.54
N TRP A 119 -14.34 -19.89 -8.25
CA TRP A 119 -15.32 -20.70 -9.00
C TRP A 119 -15.63 -22.03 -8.30
N PHE A 120 -15.03 -22.25 -7.13
CA PHE A 120 -15.17 -23.42 -6.29
C PHE A 120 -15.67 -22.99 -4.91
N GLU A 121 -16.16 -23.94 -4.13
CA GLU A 121 -16.48 -23.75 -2.70
C GLU A 121 -15.36 -24.35 -1.85
N GLY A 122 -15.13 -23.79 -0.65
CA GLY A 122 -14.10 -24.26 0.28
C GLY A 122 -12.73 -23.66 -0.02
N THR A 123 -11.69 -24.51 0.01
CA THR A 123 -10.28 -24.09 -0.17
C THR A 123 -9.68 -24.71 -1.42
N ALA A 124 -8.76 -23.97 -2.06
CA ALA A 124 -7.95 -24.46 -3.17
C ALA A 124 -6.47 -24.21 -2.95
N GLU A 125 -5.64 -25.09 -3.51
CA GLU A 125 -4.20 -24.92 -3.55
C GLU A 125 -3.80 -24.14 -4.81
N VAL A 126 -3.08 -23.05 -4.60
CA VAL A 126 -2.53 -22.22 -5.67
C VAL A 126 -1.03 -22.47 -5.75
N SER A 127 -0.58 -22.93 -6.91
CA SER A 127 0.83 -23.13 -7.24
C SER A 127 1.21 -22.27 -8.44
N CYS A 128 2.44 -21.73 -8.49
CA CYS A 128 2.87 -20.84 -9.56
C CYS A 128 4.27 -21.19 -10.04
N GLN A 129 4.50 -21.09 -11.35
CA GLN A 129 5.81 -21.37 -11.95
C GLN A 129 6.87 -20.31 -11.63
N GLN A 130 6.44 -19.06 -11.41
CA GLN A 130 7.34 -17.96 -11.06
C GLN A 130 6.99 -17.36 -9.72
N SER A 131 7.90 -16.56 -9.17
CA SER A 131 7.69 -15.85 -7.92
C SER A 131 6.55 -14.84 -8.06
N VAL A 132 5.48 -15.06 -7.30
CA VAL A 132 4.31 -14.19 -7.25
C VAL A 132 4.06 -13.70 -5.83
N LEU A 133 3.32 -12.59 -5.73
CA LEU A 133 2.79 -12.05 -4.50
C LEU A 133 1.28 -12.18 -4.54
N ILE A 134 0.75 -12.99 -3.64
CA ILE A 134 -0.69 -13.23 -3.49
C ILE A 134 -1.21 -12.37 -2.36
N ARG A 135 -2.38 -11.76 -2.58
CA ARG A 135 -3.14 -11.03 -1.56
C ARG A 135 -4.60 -11.46 -1.65
N THR A 136 -5.24 -11.58 -0.49
CA THR A 136 -6.66 -11.87 -0.38
C THR A 136 -7.29 -10.95 0.68
N GLY A 137 -8.61 -10.84 0.64
CA GLY A 137 -9.42 -10.13 1.63
C GLY A 137 -8.96 -8.70 1.92
N PHE A 138 -8.83 -8.36 3.21
CA PHE A 138 -8.47 -7.01 3.65
C PHE A 138 -7.13 -6.52 3.11
N ILE A 139 -6.13 -7.39 2.99
CA ILE A 139 -4.80 -7.01 2.51
C ILE A 139 -4.84 -6.64 1.03
N ALA A 140 -5.65 -7.33 0.23
CA ALA A 140 -5.89 -6.96 -1.16
C ALA A 140 -6.55 -5.56 -1.24
N ALA A 141 -7.65 -5.36 -0.50
CA ALA A 141 -8.36 -4.08 -0.47
C ALA A 141 -7.47 -2.89 -0.04
N VAL A 142 -6.63 -3.07 0.99
CA VAL A 142 -5.68 -2.02 1.42
C VAL A 142 -4.60 -1.80 0.37
N SER A 143 -4.08 -2.86 -0.27
CA SER A 143 -3.06 -2.71 -1.32
C SER A 143 -3.60 -1.93 -2.52
N ASP A 144 -4.83 -2.20 -2.94
CA ASP A 144 -5.48 -1.51 -4.05
C ASP A 144 -5.79 -0.06 -3.70
N ALA A 145 -6.33 0.18 -2.51
CA ALA A 145 -6.61 1.53 -2.03
C ALA A 145 -5.32 2.36 -1.97
N THR A 146 -4.27 1.83 -1.32
CA THR A 146 -3.01 2.56 -1.09
C THR A 146 -2.13 2.68 -2.34
N GLY A 147 -2.31 1.78 -3.32
CA GLY A 147 -1.64 1.85 -4.61
C GLY A 147 -2.21 2.91 -5.56
N SER A 148 -3.38 3.47 -5.25
CA SER A 148 -4.06 4.44 -6.11
C SER A 148 -3.49 5.86 -6.01
N ARG A 149 -3.49 6.60 -7.14
CA ARG A 149 -3.13 8.03 -7.16
C ARG A 149 -4.08 8.89 -6.32
N SER A 150 -5.34 8.48 -6.22
CA SER A 150 -6.36 9.15 -5.40
C SER A 150 -6.01 9.05 -3.93
N PHE A 151 -5.56 7.89 -3.43
CA PHE A 151 -5.13 7.76 -2.03
C PHE A 151 -3.96 8.68 -1.71
N ILE A 152 -2.92 8.70 -2.55
CA ILE A 152 -1.73 9.55 -2.32
C ILE A 152 -2.14 11.03 -2.28
N THR A 153 -2.94 11.47 -3.25
CA THR A 153 -3.40 12.87 -3.33
C THR A 153 -4.28 13.24 -2.13
N THR A 154 -5.26 12.40 -1.79
CA THR A 154 -6.17 12.64 -0.67
C THR A 154 -5.43 12.64 0.67
N ALA A 155 -4.52 11.67 0.90
CA ALA A 155 -3.71 11.62 2.11
C ALA A 155 -2.84 12.88 2.25
N ALA A 156 -2.22 13.34 1.16
CA ALA A 156 -1.43 14.56 1.17
C ALA A 156 -2.26 15.80 1.54
N ILE A 157 -3.47 15.94 0.98
CA ILE A 157 -4.37 17.07 1.28
C ILE A 157 -4.84 17.03 2.73
N VAL A 158 -5.27 15.86 3.20
CA VAL A 158 -5.79 15.64 4.57
C VAL A 158 -4.72 15.92 5.63
N VAL A 159 -3.44 15.66 5.33
CA VAL A 159 -2.32 16.02 6.22
C VAL A 159 -1.95 17.51 6.09
N ALA A 160 -1.91 18.05 4.88
CA ALA A 160 -1.44 19.41 4.64
C ALA A 160 -2.36 20.48 5.23
N ILE A 161 -3.69 20.32 5.13
CA ILE A 161 -4.66 21.30 5.63
C ILE A 161 -4.48 21.58 7.14
N PRO A 162 -4.56 20.59 8.05
CA PRO A 162 -4.40 20.84 9.47
C PRO A 162 -2.98 21.31 9.83
N PHE A 163 -1.96 20.83 9.12
CA PHE A 163 -0.58 21.28 9.33
C PHE A 163 -0.42 22.77 9.03
N ILE A 164 -0.87 23.21 7.85
CA ILE A 164 -0.82 24.60 7.42
C ILE A 164 -1.69 25.48 8.35
N ALA A 165 -2.91 25.05 8.66
CA ALA A 165 -3.79 25.76 9.58
C ALA A 165 -3.13 25.93 10.97
N GLY A 166 -2.50 24.90 11.51
CA GLY A 166 -1.78 24.96 12.78
C GLY A 166 -0.63 25.98 12.77
N LEU A 167 0.11 26.08 11.66
CA LEU A 167 1.17 27.09 11.48
C LEU A 167 0.64 28.53 11.43
N PHE A 168 -0.51 28.76 10.79
CA PHE A 168 -1.09 30.10 10.66
C PHE A 168 -1.86 30.56 11.89
N VAL A 169 -2.58 29.65 12.58
CA VAL A 169 -3.26 29.93 13.85
C VAL A 169 -2.26 30.26 14.96
N GLY A 170 -1.03 29.75 14.87
CA GLY A 170 0.09 30.14 15.75
C GLY A 170 0.68 31.53 15.49
N ARG A 171 0.38 32.16 14.34
CA ARG A 171 1.06 33.40 13.89
C ARG A 171 0.32 34.70 14.23
N ARG A 172 -0.91 34.63 14.77
CA ARG A 172 -1.78 35.81 15.03
C ARG A 172 -1.50 36.61 16.32
N ARG A 173 -0.32 36.50 16.94
CA ARG A 173 0.02 37.30 18.15
C ARG A 173 1.39 37.98 18.08
N THR A 174 1.66 38.80 17.07
CA THR A 174 2.77 39.78 17.11
C THR A 174 2.53 41.03 16.24
N THR A 175 1.29 41.53 16.13
CA THR A 175 1.01 42.83 15.48
C THR A 175 -0.08 43.58 16.24
N GLY A 176 0.22 43.95 17.47
CA GLY A 176 -0.64 44.81 18.27
C GLY A 176 -0.05 45.02 19.65
N GLY A 177 0.81 46.04 19.80
CA GLY A 177 1.26 46.48 21.12
C GLY A 177 2.68 47.03 21.15
N GLN A 178 2.92 48.17 20.51
CA GLN A 178 3.62 49.32 21.14
C GLN A 178 3.56 50.51 20.17
N ALA A 179 2.41 51.19 20.21
CA ALA A 179 2.33 52.62 19.99
C ALA A 179 1.82 53.20 21.31
N ALA A 180 2.72 53.83 22.05
CA ALA A 180 2.53 54.88 23.06
C ALA A 180 3.88 55.09 23.74
#